data_AF-A0AAU4ET59-F1
#
_entry.id   AF-A0AAU4ET59-F1
#
_cell.length_a   1.000
_cell.length_b   1.000
_cell.length_c   1.000
_cell.angle_alpha   90.00
_cell.angle_beta   90.00
_cell.angle_gamma   90.00
#
_symmetry.space_group_name_H-M   'P 1'
#
loop_
_entity.id
_entity.type
_entity.pdbx_description
1 polymer ?
#
loop_
_entity_poly.entity_id
_entity_poly.type
_entity_poly.pdbx_seq_one_letter_code
_entity_poly.pdbx_strand_id
1 'polypeptide(L)'
;MLVPADRRVGSMAFVHVERTTRLPPARVLREIPTVPTHRAVIDAARRMRNHDAVVAMMAEAIQRRRCTPEALARELADGKRAGRALPARALSPLLGGARSVAEVDAWRLLGRSKLPECRWNIKLFTAGGRYIATPDALVGRGRSRLGNRLPQPSRRARRPRRDARSEHALSESGCGSAPNPACPAPQ
;
A
#
# COMPACT_ATOMS: atom_id res chain seq x y z
N MET A 1 -8.26 6.25 19.10
CA MET A 1 -9.54 6.99 18.98
C MET A 1 -9.47 7.90 17.77
N LEU A 2 -10.47 7.88 16.87
CA LEU A 2 -10.57 8.89 15.81
C LEU A 2 -11.47 10.03 16.29
N VAL A 3 -11.14 11.27 15.92
CA VAL A 3 -11.96 12.44 16.17
C VAL A 3 -12.05 13.33 14.92
N PRO A 4 -13.13 14.12 14.77
CA PRO A 4 -13.20 15.21 13.79
C PRO A 4 -12.00 16.16 13.87
N ALA A 5 -11.61 16.76 12.74
CA ALA A 5 -10.36 17.52 12.62
C ALA A 5 -10.35 18.85 13.41
N ASP A 6 -11.52 19.46 13.54
CA ASP A 6 -11.85 20.63 14.37
C ASP A 6 -11.73 20.34 15.88
N ARG A 7 -11.91 19.08 16.31
CA ARG A 7 -11.94 18.72 17.73
C ARG A 7 -10.54 18.69 18.37
N ARG A 8 -10.31 19.61 19.31
CA ARG A 8 -9.04 19.77 20.05
C ARG A 8 -8.94 18.85 21.28
N VAL A 9 -8.93 17.53 21.05
CA VAL A 9 -8.61 16.52 22.10
C VAL A 9 -7.16 16.03 21.95
N GLY A 10 -6.44 15.90 23.05
CA GLY A 10 -5.06 15.36 23.09
C GLY A 10 -5.01 13.83 23.25
N SER A 11 -3.86 13.21 22.99
CA SER A 11 -3.63 11.81 23.37
C SER A 11 -3.27 11.73 24.85
N MET A 12 -3.72 10.70 25.57
CA MET A 12 -3.45 10.52 27.00
C MET A 12 -3.20 9.04 27.31
N ALA A 13 -2.17 8.75 28.11
CA ALA A 13 -1.71 7.38 28.41
C ALA A 13 -1.60 6.51 27.14
N PHE A 14 -2.33 5.39 27.08
CA PHE A 14 -2.37 4.47 25.93
C PHE A 14 -3.35 4.91 24.82
N VAL A 15 -4.14 5.98 25.03
CA VAL A 15 -5.15 6.44 24.07
C VAL A 15 -4.54 7.41 23.07
N HIS A 16 -4.19 6.89 21.89
CA HIS A 16 -3.80 7.71 20.75
C HIS A 16 -5.02 8.34 20.06
N VAL A 17 -5.04 9.67 19.97
CA VAL A 17 -6.07 10.44 19.26
C VAL A 17 -5.62 10.77 17.84
N GLU A 18 -6.47 10.46 16.86
CA GLU A 18 -6.23 10.72 15.43
C GLU A 18 -7.29 11.66 14.86
N ARG A 19 -6.88 12.88 14.53
CA ARG A 19 -7.73 13.88 13.87
C ARG A 19 -7.91 13.54 12.40
N THR A 20 -9.15 13.40 11.96
CA THR A 20 -9.49 13.10 10.57
C THR A 20 -10.59 14.01 10.03
N THR A 21 -10.48 14.38 8.76
CA THR A 21 -11.53 15.07 7.98
C THR A 21 -12.52 14.09 7.35
N ARG A 22 -12.18 12.79 7.28
CA ARG A 22 -13.07 11.72 6.83
C ARG A 22 -13.27 10.73 7.98
N LEU A 23 -14.28 11.00 8.80
CA LEU A 23 -14.74 10.06 9.82
C LEU A 23 -15.64 9.01 9.14
N PRO A 24 -15.29 7.71 9.18
CA PRO A 24 -16.15 6.67 8.60
C PRO A 24 -17.40 6.46 9.47
N PRO A 25 -18.49 5.90 8.93
CA PRO A 25 -19.63 5.46 9.72
C PRO A 25 -19.16 4.45 10.78
N ALA A 26 -19.56 4.67 12.03
CA ALA A 26 -19.18 3.82 13.14
C ALA A 26 -19.89 2.46 13.06
N ARG A 27 -19.17 1.39 13.41
CA ARG A 27 -19.71 0.06 13.67
C ARG A 27 -19.72 -0.15 15.18
N VAL A 28 -20.89 -0.41 15.76
CA VAL A 28 -20.96 -0.77 17.18
C VAL A 28 -20.45 -2.20 17.37
N LEU A 29 -19.49 -2.38 18.28
CA LEU A 29 -18.98 -3.70 18.69
C LEU A 29 -18.95 -3.73 20.22
N ARG A 30 -19.81 -4.56 20.83
CA ARG A 30 -20.01 -4.59 22.29
C ARG A 30 -20.22 -3.18 22.85
N GLU A 31 -21.23 -2.48 22.30
CA GLU A 31 -21.64 -1.11 22.66
C GLU A 31 -20.60 0.00 22.36
N ILE A 32 -19.36 -0.35 22.04
CA ILE A 32 -18.29 0.61 21.71
C ILE A 32 -18.37 1.00 20.22
N PRO A 33 -18.39 2.30 19.86
CA PRO A 33 -18.24 2.77 18.50
C PRO A 33 -16.82 2.47 17.96
N THR A 34 -16.74 1.60 16.96
CA THR A 34 -15.49 1.23 16.28
C THR A 34 -15.49 1.68 14.82
N VAL A 35 -14.31 1.87 14.24
CA VAL A 35 -14.19 2.13 12.80
C VAL A 35 -14.23 0.82 12.00
N PRO A 36 -14.60 0.84 10.70
CA PRO A 36 -14.47 -0.33 9.84
C PRO A 36 -13.06 -0.91 9.84
N THR A 37 -12.93 -2.25 9.75
CA THR A 37 -11.65 -2.96 9.91
C THR A 37 -10.53 -2.42 9.02
N HIS A 38 -10.83 -2.13 7.76
CA HIS A 38 -9.83 -1.62 6.81
C HIS A 38 -9.25 -0.27 7.27
N ARG A 39 -10.08 0.60 7.89
CA ARG A 39 -9.60 1.84 8.49
C ARG A 39 -8.70 1.58 9.70
N ALA A 40 -9.14 0.71 10.62
CA ALA A 40 -8.34 0.36 11.80
C ALA A 40 -6.97 -0.21 11.41
N VAL A 41 -6.90 -1.10 10.42
CA VAL A 41 -5.66 -1.71 9.92
C VAL A 41 -4.74 -0.66 9.30
N ILE A 42 -5.25 0.28 8.49
CA ILE A 42 -4.42 1.35 7.90
C ILE A 42 -3.92 2.34 8.95
N ASP A 43 -4.77 2.74 9.90
CA ASP A 43 -4.38 3.67 10.97
C ASP A 43 -3.39 3.03 11.96
N ALA A 44 -3.50 1.72 12.22
CA ALA A 44 -2.48 0.96 12.95
C ALA A 44 -1.16 0.88 12.14
N ALA A 45 -1.23 0.48 10.87
CA ALA A 45 -0.05 0.30 10.01
C ALA A 45 0.77 1.58 9.82
N ARG A 46 0.13 2.75 9.82
CA ARG A 46 0.80 4.07 9.79
C ARG A 46 1.70 4.35 11.01
N ARG A 47 1.43 3.72 12.16
CA ARG A 47 2.18 3.89 13.42
C ARG A 47 3.31 2.88 13.59
N MET A 48 3.25 1.77 12.84
CA MET A 48 4.23 0.69 12.92
C MET A 48 5.51 1.04 12.16
N ARG A 49 6.64 0.52 12.64
CA ARG A 49 7.97 0.69 12.01
C ARG A 49 8.48 -0.60 11.37
N ASN A 50 8.12 -1.76 11.92
CA ASN A 50 8.46 -3.06 11.37
C ASN A 50 7.54 -3.39 10.18
N HIS A 51 8.15 -3.67 9.03
CA HIS A 51 7.45 -3.99 7.79
C HIS A 51 6.67 -5.31 7.85
N ASP A 52 7.28 -6.33 8.42
CA ASP A 52 6.77 -7.71 8.38
C ASP A 52 5.63 -7.89 9.38
N ALA A 53 5.68 -7.17 10.49
CA ALA A 53 4.54 -7.00 11.40
C ALA A 53 3.33 -6.32 10.70
N VAL A 54 3.57 -5.34 9.81
CA VAL A 54 2.50 -4.72 9.01
C VAL A 54 1.93 -5.72 8.01
N VAL A 55 2.77 -6.48 7.30
CA VAL A 55 2.33 -7.55 6.38
C VAL A 55 1.51 -8.59 7.12
N ALA A 56 2.00 -9.11 8.24
CA ALA A 56 1.30 -10.11 9.05
C ALA A 56 -0.09 -9.62 9.49
N MET A 57 -0.17 -8.40 10.04
CA MET A 57 -1.44 -7.80 10.45
C MET A 57 -2.43 -7.61 9.28
N MET A 58 -1.95 -7.12 8.12
CA MET A 58 -2.80 -6.95 6.93
C MET A 58 -3.27 -8.29 6.37
N ALA A 59 -2.36 -9.25 6.22
CA ALA A 59 -2.64 -10.58 5.71
C ALA A 59 -3.66 -11.31 6.60
N GLU A 60 -3.48 -11.27 7.92
CA GLU A 60 -4.40 -11.82 8.91
C GLU A 60 -5.80 -11.22 8.79
N ALA A 61 -5.92 -9.89 8.68
CA ALA A 61 -7.20 -9.21 8.51
C ALA A 61 -7.91 -9.61 7.20
N ILE A 62 -7.15 -9.89 6.14
CA ILE A 62 -7.65 -10.41 4.85
C ILE A 62 -8.07 -11.88 4.97
N GLN A 63 -7.22 -12.74 5.53
CA GLN A 63 -7.44 -14.18 5.70
C GLN A 63 -8.70 -14.45 6.54
N ARG A 64 -8.87 -13.76 7.68
CA ARG A 64 -10.08 -13.81 8.52
C ARG A 64 -11.28 -13.07 7.92
N ARG A 65 -11.22 -12.66 6.65
CA ARG A 65 -12.28 -11.97 5.89
C ARG A 65 -12.83 -10.71 6.58
N ARG A 66 -12.01 -10.05 7.40
CA ARG A 66 -12.39 -8.83 8.14
C ARG A 66 -12.28 -7.58 7.26
N CYS A 67 -11.49 -7.64 6.19
CA CYS A 67 -11.44 -6.70 5.06
C CYS A 67 -10.93 -7.42 3.80
N THR A 68 -10.94 -6.73 2.65
CA THR A 68 -10.31 -7.20 1.40
C THR A 68 -9.06 -6.38 1.07
N PRO A 69 -8.13 -6.88 0.24
CA PRO A 69 -6.96 -6.11 -0.22
C PRO A 69 -7.35 -4.78 -0.89
N GLU A 70 -8.44 -4.78 -1.67
CA GLU A 70 -8.93 -3.61 -2.41
C GLU A 70 -9.57 -2.58 -1.47
N ALA A 71 -10.17 -3.01 -0.36
CA ALA A 71 -10.66 -2.12 0.69
C ALA A 71 -9.51 -1.40 1.41
N LEU A 72 -8.41 -2.12 1.69
CA LEU A 72 -7.19 -1.51 2.23
C LEU A 72 -6.55 -0.55 1.21
N ALA A 73 -6.55 -0.91 -0.09
CA ALA A 73 -5.97 -0.09 -1.15
C ALA A 73 -6.71 1.24 -1.32
N ARG A 74 -8.05 1.22 -1.32
CA ARG A 74 -8.89 2.42 -1.36
C ARG A 74 -8.67 3.30 -0.13
N GLU A 75 -8.76 2.73 1.07
CA GLU A 75 -8.53 3.49 2.32
C GLU A 75 -7.13 4.13 2.38
N LEU A 76 -6.12 3.47 1.81
CA LEU A 76 -4.77 4.00 1.69
C LEU A 76 -4.58 5.04 0.56
N ALA A 77 -5.46 5.06 -0.45
CA ALA A 77 -5.52 6.10 -1.47
C ALA A 77 -6.25 7.36 -0.95
N ASP A 78 -7.38 7.17 -0.29
CA ASP A 78 -8.24 8.23 0.25
C ASP A 78 -7.66 8.89 1.52
N GLY A 79 -6.68 8.25 2.16
CA GLY A 79 -6.09 8.71 3.41
C GLY A 79 -4.94 9.73 3.24
N LYS A 80 -4.44 10.23 4.38
CA LYS A 80 -3.29 11.16 4.41
C LYS A 80 -2.05 10.53 3.77
N ARG A 81 -1.26 11.35 3.04
CA ARG A 81 0.02 10.96 2.43
C ARG A 81 1.10 10.62 3.48
N ALA A 82 1.08 11.29 4.63
CA ALA A 82 1.98 10.98 5.74
C ALA A 82 1.78 9.54 6.26
N GLY A 83 2.88 8.83 6.53
CA GLY A 83 2.84 7.42 6.96
C GLY A 83 2.39 6.42 5.87
N ARG A 84 2.11 6.85 4.64
CA ARG A 84 1.58 5.97 3.56
C ARG A 84 2.58 4.95 3.02
N ALA A 85 3.89 5.26 3.06
CA ALA A 85 4.91 4.50 2.34
C ALA A 85 5.04 3.04 2.81
N LEU A 86 5.09 2.81 4.13
CA LEU A 86 5.24 1.46 4.69
C LEU A 86 3.99 0.58 4.45
N PRO A 87 2.74 1.04 4.76
CA PRO A 87 1.52 0.33 4.38
C PRO A 87 1.41 0.03 2.89
N ALA A 88 1.80 0.97 2.00
CA ALA A 88 1.71 0.76 0.56
C ALA A 88 2.68 -0.34 0.07
N ARG A 89 3.88 -0.38 0.65
CA ARG A 89 4.89 -1.40 0.34
C ARG A 89 4.49 -2.79 0.86
N ALA A 90 3.82 -2.86 2.00
CA ALA A 90 3.30 -4.10 2.58
C ALA A 90 2.08 -4.64 1.82
N LEU A 91 1.19 -3.76 1.36
CA LEU A 91 -0.06 -4.15 0.68
C LEU A 91 0.14 -4.62 -0.77
N SER A 92 1.13 -4.10 -1.49
CA SER A 92 1.34 -4.42 -2.92
C SER A 92 1.50 -5.93 -3.22
N PRO A 93 2.32 -6.70 -2.47
CA PRO A 93 2.38 -8.16 -2.62
C PRO A 93 1.07 -8.89 -2.26
N LEU A 94 0.31 -8.39 -1.28
CA LEU A 94 -0.97 -8.97 -0.87
C LEU A 94 -2.06 -8.79 -1.96
N LEU A 95 -2.05 -7.65 -2.66
CA LEU A 95 -2.82 -7.44 -3.89
C LEU A 95 -2.38 -8.38 -5.02
N GLY A 96 -1.09 -8.75 -5.06
CA GLY A 96 -0.53 -9.79 -5.93
C GLY A 96 -0.86 -11.23 -5.52
N GLY A 97 -1.66 -11.43 -4.48
CA GLY A 97 -2.13 -12.74 -4.03
C GLY A 97 -1.25 -13.45 -2.99
N ALA A 98 -0.22 -12.81 -2.46
CA ALA A 98 0.53 -13.33 -1.31
C ALA A 98 -0.33 -13.32 -0.04
N ARG A 99 -0.17 -14.34 0.83
CA ARG A 99 -0.96 -14.51 2.05
C ARG A 99 -0.15 -14.49 3.35
N SER A 100 1.18 -14.48 3.29
CA SER A 100 2.07 -14.50 4.46
C SER A 100 3.33 -13.66 4.25
N VAL A 101 4.07 -13.39 5.32
CA VAL A 101 5.37 -12.68 5.23
C VAL A 101 6.34 -13.47 4.33
N ALA A 102 6.43 -14.79 4.49
CA ALA A 102 7.26 -15.66 3.67
C ALA A 102 6.88 -15.61 2.18
N GLU A 103 5.59 -15.61 1.85
CA GLU A 103 5.13 -15.39 0.47
C GLU A 103 5.46 -13.98 -0.05
N VAL A 104 5.39 -12.95 0.79
CA VAL A 104 5.79 -11.59 0.40
C VAL A 104 7.28 -11.51 0.06
N ASP A 105 8.13 -12.21 0.80
CA ASP A 105 9.56 -12.23 0.51
C ASP A 105 9.88 -13.11 -0.70
N ALA A 106 9.22 -14.26 -0.86
CA ALA A 106 9.27 -15.03 -2.10
C ALA A 106 8.81 -14.20 -3.31
N TRP A 107 7.73 -13.41 -3.19
CA TRP A 107 7.22 -12.52 -4.24
C TRP A 107 8.24 -11.46 -4.65
N ARG A 108 8.98 -10.92 -3.68
CA ARG A 108 10.08 -9.96 -3.93
C ARG A 108 11.30 -10.59 -4.60
N LEU A 109 11.68 -11.80 -4.17
CA LEU A 109 12.80 -12.54 -4.75
C LEU A 109 12.48 -12.93 -6.19
N LEU A 110 11.31 -13.52 -6.43
CA LEU A 110 10.82 -13.90 -7.76
C LEU A 110 10.68 -12.68 -8.68
N GLY A 111 10.17 -11.56 -8.18
CA GLY A 111 10.06 -10.30 -8.94
C GLY A 111 11.41 -9.66 -9.34
N ARG A 112 12.52 -10.07 -8.73
CA ARG A 112 13.90 -9.67 -9.09
C ARG A 112 14.61 -10.71 -9.96
N SER A 113 14.10 -11.93 -10.02
CA SER A 113 14.69 -13.04 -10.76
C SER A 113 14.46 -12.94 -12.28
N LYS A 114 15.17 -13.77 -13.05
CA LYS A 114 14.91 -13.98 -14.49
C LYS A 114 13.88 -15.10 -14.75
N LEU A 115 13.19 -15.59 -13.72
CA LEU A 115 12.23 -16.69 -13.85
C LEU A 115 10.95 -16.25 -14.61
N PRO A 116 10.21 -17.21 -15.20
CA PRO A 116 8.87 -16.98 -15.73
C PRO A 116 7.92 -16.38 -14.69
N GLU A 117 6.82 -15.80 -15.17
CA GLU A 117 5.78 -15.27 -14.29
C GLU A 117 5.22 -16.36 -13.37
N CYS A 118 5.13 -16.04 -12.08
CA CYS A 118 4.68 -16.95 -11.04
C CYS A 118 3.19 -16.74 -10.77
N ARG A 119 2.41 -17.82 -10.79
CA ARG A 119 0.99 -17.79 -10.40
C ARG A 119 0.86 -18.18 -8.93
N TRP A 120 0.26 -17.30 -8.14
CA TRP A 120 0.16 -17.44 -6.70
C TRP A 120 -1.14 -18.10 -6.28
N ASN A 121 -1.08 -18.97 -5.28
CA ASN A 121 -2.23 -19.51 -4.58
C ASN A 121 -3.34 -20.10 -5.49
N ILE A 122 -2.94 -20.73 -6.61
CA ILE A 122 -3.86 -21.31 -7.60
C ILE A 122 -4.26 -22.74 -7.21
N LYS A 123 -5.54 -23.10 -7.40
CA LYS A 123 -5.98 -24.48 -7.23
C LYS A 123 -5.54 -25.33 -8.42
N LEU A 124 -4.90 -26.46 -8.16
CA LEU A 124 -4.52 -27.47 -9.15
C LEU A 124 -5.54 -28.61 -9.14
N PHE A 125 -5.90 -29.07 -10.34
CA PHE A 125 -6.82 -30.18 -10.56
C PHE A 125 -6.23 -31.15 -11.58
N THR A 126 -6.58 -32.43 -11.50
CA THR A 126 -6.28 -33.42 -12.55
C THR A 126 -7.10 -33.13 -13.81
N ALA A 127 -6.78 -33.80 -14.92
CA ALA A 127 -7.60 -33.73 -16.14
C ALA A 127 -9.06 -34.15 -15.90
N GLY A 128 -9.30 -35.07 -14.95
CA GLY A 128 -10.64 -35.47 -14.49
C GLY A 128 -11.25 -34.58 -13.40
N GLY A 129 -10.75 -33.36 -13.20
CA GLY A 129 -11.32 -32.38 -12.26
C GLY A 129 -11.09 -32.67 -10.77
N ARG A 130 -10.32 -33.70 -10.40
CA ARG A 130 -10.00 -34.01 -9.00
C ARG A 130 -9.00 -32.99 -8.47
N TYR A 131 -9.28 -32.36 -7.32
CA TYR A 131 -8.34 -31.45 -6.66
C TYR A 131 -7.04 -32.17 -6.29
N ILE A 132 -5.90 -31.51 -6.53
CA ILE A 132 -4.56 -32.01 -6.18
C ILE A 132 -4.00 -31.22 -5.01
N ALA A 133 -3.82 -29.90 -5.21
CA ALA A 133 -3.12 -29.03 -4.26
C ALA A 133 -3.43 -27.55 -4.55
N THR A 134 -2.94 -26.67 -3.66
CA THR A 134 -2.88 -25.22 -3.90
C THR A 134 -1.49 -24.75 -3.49
N PRO A 135 -0.50 -24.77 -4.40
CA PRO A 135 0.83 -24.26 -4.09
C PRO A 135 0.79 -22.75 -3.87
N ASP A 136 1.63 -22.26 -2.95
CA ASP A 136 1.77 -20.83 -2.67
C ASP A 136 2.23 -20.07 -3.91
N ALA A 137 3.21 -20.62 -4.65
CA ALA A 137 3.67 -20.13 -5.94
C ALA A 137 3.93 -21.27 -6.93
N LEU A 138 3.43 -21.13 -8.17
CA LEU A 138 3.75 -22.00 -9.30
C LEU A 138 4.46 -21.22 -10.41
N VAL A 139 5.68 -21.64 -10.73
CA VAL A 139 6.47 -21.14 -11.88
C VAL A 139 6.20 -22.03 -13.09
N GLY A 140 5.94 -21.46 -14.27
CA GLY A 140 5.79 -22.27 -15.48
C GLY A 140 5.70 -21.48 -16.80
N ARG A 141 6.15 -22.09 -17.90
CA ARG A 141 6.12 -21.50 -19.26
C ARG A 141 4.85 -21.85 -20.08
N GLY A 142 3.90 -22.60 -19.53
CA GLY A 142 2.78 -23.19 -20.29
C GLY A 142 1.38 -22.66 -19.95
N ARG A 143 0.49 -22.66 -20.96
CA ARG A 143 -0.96 -22.37 -20.85
C ARG A 143 -1.72 -23.45 -20.05
N SER A 144 -1.55 -23.45 -18.73
CA SER A 144 -2.48 -24.15 -17.83
C SER A 144 -3.85 -23.45 -17.93
N ARG A 145 -4.91 -24.16 -18.34
CA ARG A 145 -6.32 -23.69 -18.26
C ARG A 145 -6.80 -23.67 -16.80
N LEU A 146 -6.14 -22.86 -15.97
CA LEU A 146 -6.45 -22.72 -14.55
C LEU A 146 -7.16 -21.39 -14.34
N GLY A 147 -8.44 -21.48 -13.99
CA GLY A 147 -9.28 -20.31 -13.74
C GLY A 147 -8.85 -19.59 -12.47
N ASN A 148 -8.16 -18.47 -12.62
CA ASN A 148 -8.15 -17.41 -11.61
C ASN A 148 -8.06 -16.05 -12.30
N ARG A 149 -9.18 -15.32 -12.36
CA ARG A 149 -9.24 -13.95 -12.89
C ARG A 149 -8.80 -12.97 -11.79
N LEU A 150 -7.50 -12.85 -11.56
CA LEU A 150 -6.93 -11.73 -10.83
C LEU A 150 -6.02 -10.93 -11.77
N PRO A 151 -6.22 -9.60 -11.90
CA PRO A 151 -5.41 -8.78 -12.78
C PRO A 151 -3.98 -8.66 -12.22
N GLN A 152 -3.01 -9.14 -12.99
CA GLN A 152 -1.60 -9.03 -12.62
C GLN A 152 -1.11 -7.59 -12.82
N PRO A 153 -0.31 -7.04 -11.89
CA PRO A 153 0.28 -5.71 -12.08
C PRO A 153 1.26 -5.73 -13.25
N SER A 154 0.98 -4.91 -14.28
CA SER A 154 1.76 -4.87 -15.50
C SER A 154 3.22 -4.45 -15.25
N ARG A 155 4.17 -5.11 -15.94
CA ARG A 155 5.60 -4.76 -15.91
C ARG A 155 5.87 -3.38 -16.54
N ARG A 156 5.69 -2.30 -15.78
CA ARG A 156 6.22 -0.95 -16.03
C ARG A 156 6.59 -0.29 -14.69
N ALA A 157 7.72 0.40 -14.54
CA ALA A 157 8.89 0.55 -15.40
C ALA A 157 10.14 0.68 -14.51
N ARG A 158 11.34 0.44 -15.07
CA ARG A 158 12.60 0.82 -14.39
C ARG A 158 12.55 2.32 -14.10
N ARG A 159 12.65 2.72 -12.83
CA ARG A 159 13.05 4.09 -12.50
C ARG A 159 14.52 4.23 -12.91
N PRO A 160 14.91 5.24 -13.70
CA PRO A 160 16.32 5.54 -13.90
C PRO A 160 16.94 5.91 -12.54
N ARG A 161 18.20 5.52 -12.33
CA ARG A 161 19.00 6.04 -11.22
C ARG A 161 19.21 7.54 -11.47
N ARG A 162 19.02 8.35 -10.44
CA ARG A 162 19.34 9.77 -10.47
C ARG A 162 20.78 9.90 -9.98
N ASP A 163 21.71 9.70 -10.90
CA ASP A 163 23.13 9.98 -10.62
C ASP A 163 23.30 11.50 -10.44
N ALA A 164 24.23 11.88 -9.57
CA ALA A 164 24.44 13.27 -9.15
C ALA A 164 25.93 13.56 -9.12
N ARG A 165 26.30 14.78 -9.54
CA ARG A 165 27.68 15.27 -9.74
C ARG A 165 28.29 14.69 -11.04
N SER A 166 28.76 15.47 -12.01
CA SER A 166 28.95 16.94 -12.12
C SER A 166 28.86 17.42 -13.61
N GLU A 167 29.34 18.57 -14.12
CA GLU A 167 30.19 19.69 -13.61
C GLU A 167 29.97 21.01 -14.42
N HIS A 168 30.87 21.97 -14.17
CA HIS A 168 31.28 23.20 -14.87
C HIS A 168 31.26 23.21 -16.43
N ALA A 169 31.23 24.37 -17.13
CA ALA A 169 31.16 25.80 -16.73
C ALA A 169 30.90 26.74 -17.94
N LEU A 170 30.89 28.07 -17.66
CA LEU A 170 31.09 29.23 -18.57
C LEU A 170 29.97 29.47 -19.61
N SER A 171 29.15 30.52 -19.43
CA SER A 171 29.33 31.93 -19.87
C SER A 171 28.39 32.16 -21.09
N GLU A 172 27.82 33.33 -21.38
CA GLU A 172 28.23 34.71 -21.13
C GLU A 172 27.03 35.66 -21.41
N SER A 173 27.08 36.93 -20.98
CA SER A 173 26.23 38.06 -21.48
C SER A 173 24.70 38.01 -21.25
N GLY A 174 24.01 39.08 -20.83
CA GLY A 174 24.45 40.41 -20.39
C GLY A 174 23.27 41.40 -20.23
N CYS A 175 23.48 42.47 -19.46
CA CYS A 175 22.74 43.74 -19.39
C CYS A 175 21.22 43.76 -19.04
N GLY A 176 20.81 44.58 -18.06
CA GLY A 176 19.38 44.88 -17.81
C GLY A 176 18.98 45.39 -16.41
N SER A 177 19.49 46.56 -15.97
CA SER A 177 18.86 47.36 -14.89
C SER A 177 17.47 47.87 -15.35
N ALA A 178 16.47 48.28 -14.56
CA ALA A 178 16.40 48.84 -13.19
C ALA A 178 14.97 48.60 -12.57
N PRO A 179 14.58 49.15 -11.40
CA PRO A 179 13.53 48.53 -10.54
C PRO A 179 12.16 49.26 -10.36
N ASN A 180 11.15 48.49 -9.90
CA ASN A 180 9.98 48.85 -9.05
C ASN A 180 8.90 49.82 -9.65
N PRO A 181 7.70 50.04 -9.01
CA PRO A 181 7.16 49.44 -7.78
C PRO A 181 5.66 49.00 -7.77
N ALA A 182 5.29 48.39 -6.62
CA ALA A 182 3.99 48.45 -5.93
C ALA A 182 2.75 47.69 -6.47
N CYS A 183 2.32 46.70 -5.67
CA CYS A 183 0.92 46.26 -5.60
C CYS A 183 0.11 47.17 -4.66
N PRO A 184 -1.18 47.44 -4.93
CA PRO A 184 -2.14 47.81 -3.91
C PRO A 184 -2.80 46.56 -3.29
N ALA A 185 -3.05 46.61 -1.98
CA ALA A 185 -3.90 45.68 -1.23
C ALA A 185 -5.11 46.47 -0.68
N PRO A 186 -6.24 45.80 -0.34
CA PRO A 186 -7.56 46.45 -0.41
C PRO A 186 -8.03 47.10 0.89
N GLN A 187 -8.93 48.07 0.73
CA GLN A 187 -10.09 48.32 1.60
C GLN A 187 -11.30 48.58 0.69
#